data_AF-C7RCE3-F1
#
_entry.id   AF-C7RCE3-F1
#
_cell.length_a   1.000
_cell.length_b   1.000
_cell.length_c   1.000
_cell.angle_alpha   90.00
_cell.angle_beta   90.00
_cell.angle_gamma   90.00
#
_symmetry.space_group_name_H-M   'P 1'
#
loop_
_entity.id
_entity.type
_entity.pdbx_description
1 polymer ?
#
loop_
_entity_poly.entity_id
_entity_poly.type
_entity_poly.pdbx_seq_one_letter_code
_entity_poly.pdbx_strand_id
1 'polypeptide(L)'
;MAQELLPLRGHWYKRSDLNTIFEVVAIDDDDGTIEVQYFGGEIEELDLHSWELLELSQAAPPEDWSGALEVDDYTLGDELELAPGSLDDVLNIIDSNDH
;
A
#
# COMPACT_ATOMS: atom_id res chain seq x y z
N MET A 1 7.00 -24.48 -14.85
CA MET A 1 6.22 -24.60 -13.61
C MET A 1 5.67 -23.20 -13.38
N ALA A 2 4.38 -22.97 -13.64
CA ALA A 2 3.76 -21.71 -13.28
C ALA A 2 3.91 -21.60 -11.76
N GLN A 3 4.64 -20.59 -11.30
CA GLN A 3 4.67 -20.26 -9.89
C GLN A 3 3.26 -19.78 -9.55
N GLU A 4 2.55 -20.53 -8.70
CA GLU A 4 1.25 -20.13 -8.12
C GLU A 4 1.51 -18.90 -7.23
N LEU A 5 1.76 -17.75 -7.87
CA LEU A 5 1.96 -16.49 -7.19
C LEU A 5 0.60 -16.00 -6.75
N LEU A 6 0.38 -15.97 -5.46
CA LEU A 6 -0.81 -15.33 -4.91
C LEU A 6 -0.67 -13.81 -5.13
N PRO A 7 -1.71 -13.13 -5.67
CA PRO A 7 -1.72 -11.69 -5.71
C PRO A 7 -1.73 -11.17 -4.26
N LEU A 8 -0.83 -10.24 -3.96
CA LEU A 8 -0.70 -9.63 -2.65
C LEU A 8 -0.71 -8.10 -2.82
N ARG A 9 -1.64 -7.43 -2.13
CA ARG A 9 -1.74 -5.97 -2.14
C ARG A 9 -0.43 -5.33 -1.62
N GLY A 10 0.07 -4.33 -2.32
CA GLY A 10 1.34 -3.63 -2.04
C GLY A 10 2.58 -4.36 -2.55
N HIS A 11 2.42 -5.52 -3.23
CA HIS A 11 3.55 -6.24 -3.81
C HIS A 11 3.71 -5.98 -5.30
N TRP A 12 4.97 -6.05 -5.72
CA TRP A 12 5.41 -5.83 -7.09
C TRP A 12 5.58 -7.15 -7.83
N TYR A 13 5.08 -7.18 -9.05
CA TYR A 13 5.16 -8.34 -9.94
C TYR A 13 5.67 -7.91 -11.31
N LYS A 14 6.44 -8.79 -11.94
CA LYS A 14 6.96 -8.63 -13.29
C LYS A 14 6.24 -9.55 -14.25
N ARG A 15 5.71 -8.97 -15.34
CA ARG A 15 5.11 -9.71 -16.45
C ARG A 15 6.21 -10.11 -17.44
N SER A 16 6.36 -11.40 -17.70
CA SER A 16 7.35 -11.88 -18.67
C SER A 16 6.97 -11.53 -20.11
N ASP A 17 5.67 -11.50 -20.43
CA ASP A 17 5.15 -11.20 -21.78
C ASP A 17 5.48 -9.78 -22.26
N LEU A 18 5.30 -8.78 -21.38
CA LEU A 18 5.55 -7.38 -21.73
C LEU A 18 6.89 -6.87 -21.19
N ASN A 19 7.56 -7.66 -20.34
CA ASN A 19 8.73 -7.24 -19.57
C ASN A 19 8.49 -5.93 -18.79
N THR A 20 7.26 -5.74 -18.31
CA THR A 20 6.85 -4.62 -17.46
C THR A 20 6.70 -5.07 -16.01
N ILE A 21 6.75 -4.12 -15.10
CA ILE A 21 6.48 -4.32 -13.68
C ILE A 21 5.26 -3.51 -13.27
N PHE A 22 4.50 -4.04 -12.32
CA PHE A 22 3.32 -3.40 -11.76
C PHE A 22 3.17 -3.78 -10.28
N GLU A 23 2.48 -2.94 -9.53
CA GLU A 23 2.09 -3.17 -8.14
C GLU A 23 0.64 -3.62 -8.07
N VAL A 24 0.30 -4.58 -7.22
CA VAL A 24 -1.09 -4.88 -6.91
C VAL A 24 -1.58 -3.86 -5.88
N VAL A 25 -2.53 -2.99 -6.24
CA VAL A 25 -3.03 -1.93 -5.36
C VAL A 25 -4.33 -2.31 -4.65
N ALA A 26 -5.12 -3.19 -5.26
CA ALA A 26 -6.32 -3.76 -4.68
C ALA A 26 -6.56 -5.18 -5.19
N ILE A 27 -7.26 -5.98 -4.37
CA ILE A 27 -7.68 -7.34 -4.68
C ILE A 27 -9.11 -7.44 -4.16
N ASP A 28 -10.03 -7.80 -5.04
CA ASP A 28 -11.42 -8.06 -4.70
C ASP A 28 -11.69 -9.57 -4.77
N ASP A 29 -11.86 -10.19 -3.61
CA ASP A 29 -12.12 -11.63 -3.49
C ASP A 29 -13.59 -11.98 -3.80
N ASP A 30 -14.51 -11.00 -3.71
CA ASP A 30 -15.94 -11.20 -3.97
C ASP A 30 -16.21 -11.30 -5.47
N ASP A 31 -15.61 -10.40 -6.25
CA ASP A 31 -15.69 -10.37 -7.72
C ASP A 31 -14.59 -11.21 -8.39
N GLY A 32 -13.50 -11.48 -7.67
CA GLY A 32 -12.37 -12.26 -8.17
C GLY A 32 -11.47 -11.48 -9.12
N THR A 33 -11.30 -10.18 -8.85
CA THR A 33 -10.55 -9.24 -9.67
C THR A 33 -9.39 -8.61 -8.90
N ILE A 34 -8.35 -8.22 -9.61
CA ILE A 34 -7.09 -7.71 -9.08
C ILE A 34 -6.79 -6.41 -9.79
N GLU A 35 -6.70 -5.30 -9.07
CA GLU A 35 -6.26 -4.04 -9.64
C GLU A 35 -4.75 -3.87 -9.48
N VAL A 36 -4.09 -3.63 -10.60
CA VAL A 36 -2.65 -3.41 -10.67
C VAL A 36 -2.33 -2.02 -11.19
N GLN A 37 -1.32 -1.37 -10.62
CA GLN A 37 -0.81 -0.08 -11.05
C GLN A 37 0.58 -0.23 -11.68
N TYR A 38 0.72 0.28 -12.89
CA TYR A 38 1.99 0.36 -13.60
C TYR A 38 2.79 1.58 -13.17
N PHE A 39 4.11 1.57 -13.40
CA PHE A 39 5.00 2.70 -13.13
C PHE A 39 4.56 4.03 -13.80
N GLY A 40 3.81 3.95 -14.91
CA GLY A 40 3.25 5.13 -15.59
C GLY A 40 2.06 5.78 -14.86
N GLY A 41 1.59 5.22 -13.75
CA GLY A 41 0.36 5.62 -13.05
C GLY A 41 -0.92 5.06 -13.68
N GLU A 42 -0.79 4.21 -14.70
CA GLU A 42 -1.90 3.50 -15.32
C GLU A 42 -2.39 2.37 -14.40
N ILE A 43 -3.70 2.28 -14.20
CA ILE A 43 -4.33 1.19 -13.44
C ILE A 43 -4.99 0.24 -14.42
N GLU A 44 -4.79 -1.05 -14.23
CA GLU A 44 -5.41 -2.13 -15.00
C GLU A 44 -6.07 -3.12 -14.04
N GLU A 45 -7.26 -3.56 -14.41
CA GLU A 45 -7.98 -4.61 -13.70
C GLU A 45 -7.72 -5.95 -14.40
N LEU A 46 -7.38 -6.96 -13.61
CA LEU A 46 -7.07 -8.31 -14.05
C LEU A 46 -7.93 -9.31 -13.29
N ASP A 47 -8.61 -10.20 -14.00
CA ASP A 47 -9.31 -11.32 -13.36
C ASP A 47 -8.30 -12.31 -12.74
N LEU A 48 -8.71 -13.01 -11.68
CA LEU A 48 -7.94 -14.13 -11.11
C LEU A 48 -7.56 -15.17 -12.17
N HIS A 49 -8.46 -15.48 -13.10
CA HIS A 49 -8.18 -16.42 -14.19
C HIS A 49 -7.05 -15.90 -15.09
N SER A 50 -7.09 -14.62 -15.45
CA SER A 50 -6.05 -13.98 -16.26
C SER A 50 -4.71 -13.98 -15.52
N TRP A 51 -4.73 -13.70 -14.22
CA TRP A 51 -3.55 -13.75 -13.36
C TRP A 51 -2.86 -15.12 -13.36
N GLU A 52 -3.62 -16.20 -13.23
CA GLU A 52 -3.07 -17.57 -13.24
C GLU A 52 -2.53 -18.00 -14.62
N LEU A 53 -3.07 -17.42 -15.70
CA LEU A 53 -2.59 -17.67 -17.05
C LEU A 53 -1.33 -16.86 -17.40
N LEU A 54 -1.06 -15.77 -16.70
CA LEU A 54 0.08 -14.90 -16.96
C LEU A 54 1.38 -15.46 -16.36
N GLU A 55 2.48 -15.33 -17.10
CA GLU A 55 3.82 -15.67 -16.60
C GLU A 55 4.38 -14.53 -15.73
N LEU A 56 3.86 -14.45 -14.51
CA LEU A 56 4.27 -13.48 -13.51
C LEU A 56 5.46 -13.99 -12.69
N SER A 57 6.29 -13.07 -12.23
CA SER A 57 7.39 -13.32 -11.29
C SER A 57 7.38 -12.24 -10.22
N GLN A 58 7.56 -12.62 -8.95
CA GLN A 58 7.70 -11.63 -7.88
C GLN A 58 8.90 -10.72 -8.15
N ALA A 59 8.70 -9.41 -8.06
CA ALA A 59 9.71 -8.41 -8.35
C ALA A 59 9.92 -7.50 -7.13
N ALA A 60 11.11 -6.92 -7.02
CA ALA A 60 11.32 -5.81 -6.10
C ALA A 60 10.72 -4.53 -6.71
N PRO A 61 10.20 -3.60 -5.88
CA PRO A 61 9.88 -2.26 -6.36
C PRO A 61 11.13 -1.62 -6.98
N PRO A 62 10.99 -0.80 -8.03
CA PRO A 62 12.12 -0.03 -8.53
C PRO A 62 12.60 0.94 -7.44
N GLU A 63 13.91 1.20 -7.38
CA GLU A 63 14.57 1.98 -6.31
C GLU A 63 13.94 3.38 -6.08
N ASP A 64 13.25 3.93 -7.09
CA ASP A 64 12.57 5.23 -7.03
C ASP A 64 11.08 5.18 -6.60
N TRP A 65 10.43 4.02 -6.53
CA TRP A 65 8.99 3.96 -6.20
C TRP A 65 8.70 3.99 -4.70
N SER A 66 9.59 3.41 -3.89
CA SER A 66 9.49 3.46 -2.42
C SER A 66 9.70 4.87 -1.84
N GLY A 67 10.10 5.86 -2.65
CA GLY A 67 10.27 7.24 -2.22
C GLY A 67 8.98 8.05 -2.10
N ALA A 68 7.86 7.56 -2.64
CA ALA A 68 6.56 8.24 -2.57
C ALA A 68 5.60 7.65 -1.53
N LEU A 69 5.92 6.47 -0.97
CA LEU A 69 5.17 5.78 0.07
C LEU A 69 6.11 5.40 1.22
N GLU A 70 6.74 6.40 1.86
CA GLU A 70 7.06 6.22 3.27
C GLU A 70 5.73 6.12 4.03
N VAL A 71 5.42 4.87 4.37
CA VAL A 71 4.64 4.42 5.53
C VAL A 71 4.36 5.50 6.59
N ASP A 72 3.10 5.92 6.66
CA ASP A 72 2.45 6.24 7.94
C ASP A 72 1.31 5.22 8.16
N ASP A 73 1.57 3.94 7.88
CA ASP A 73 0.78 2.84 8.47
C ASP A 73 1.31 2.59 9.89
N TYR A 74 1.00 3.55 10.77
CA TYR A 74 0.92 3.30 12.20
C TYR A 74 -0.54 2.97 12.52
N THR A 75 -1.01 1.79 12.10
CA THR A 75 -2.17 1.21 12.77
C THR A 75 -1.75 0.65 14.13
N LEU A 76 -1.64 1.54 15.13
CA LEU A 76 -1.93 1.17 16.52
C LEU A 76 -3.11 2.02 17.00
N GLY A 77 -4.30 1.63 16.55
CA GLY A 77 -5.47 1.73 17.39
C GLY A 77 -5.36 0.69 18.50
N ASP A 78 -4.56 0.98 19.52
CA ASP A 78 -4.74 0.47 20.88
C ASP A 78 -4.02 1.43 21.82
N GLU A 79 -4.77 1.98 22.78
CA GLU A 79 -4.31 2.88 23.85
C GLU A 79 -4.08 4.35 23.47
N LEU A 80 -5.13 4.99 22.95
CA LEU A 80 -5.44 6.37 23.34
C LEU A 80 -5.82 6.41 24.85
N GLU A 81 -4.92 6.04 25.76
CA GLU A 81 -5.01 6.47 27.16
C GLU A 81 -4.48 7.90 27.29
N LEU A 82 -5.15 8.78 26.57
CA LEU A 82 -5.09 10.21 26.81
C LEU A 82 -5.91 10.36 28.07
N ALA A 83 -5.24 10.26 29.22
CA ALA A 83 -5.86 10.51 30.51
C ALA A 83 -6.77 11.75 30.38
N PRO A 84 -8.09 11.61 30.57
CA PRO A 84 -9.02 12.72 30.41
C PRO A 84 -8.80 13.70 31.56
N GLY A 85 -7.87 14.64 31.38
CA GLY A 85 -7.56 15.61 32.42
C GLY A 85 -6.41 16.57 32.18
N SER A 86 -5.82 16.66 30.97
CA SER A 86 -4.67 17.58 30.78
C SER A 86 -4.57 18.20 29.39
N LEU A 87 -5.70 18.51 28.73
CA LEU A 87 -5.70 19.45 27.61
C LEU A 87 -5.91 20.91 28.09
N ASP A 88 -6.46 21.10 29.30
CA ASP A 88 -6.61 22.40 29.93
C ASP A 88 -5.25 23.00 30.38
N ASP A 89 -4.25 22.16 30.66
CA ASP A 89 -2.93 22.62 31.15
C ASP A 89 -2.04 23.17 30.02
N VAL A 90 -2.08 22.57 28.82
CA VAL A 90 -1.27 23.01 27.67
C VAL A 90 -1.68 24.39 27.14
N LEU A 91 -2.92 24.82 27.36
CA LEU A 91 -3.38 26.14 26.93
C LEU A 91 -2.98 27.27 27.89
N ASN A 92 -2.65 26.97 29.15
CA ASN A 92 -2.23 27.97 30.13
C ASN A 92 -0.73 28.32 30.02
N ILE A 93 0.06 27.46 29.35
CA ILE A 93 1.50 27.66 29.13
C ILE A 93 1.77 28.71 28.04
N ILE A 94 0.87 28.86 27.07
CA ILE A 94 1.09 29.72 25.90
C ILE A 94 0.72 31.19 26.18
N ASP A 95 -0.17 31.44 27.14
CA ASP A 95 -0.65 32.80 27.48
C ASP A 95 0.29 33.54 28.46
N SER A 96 1.13 32.82 29.22
CA SER A 96 1.97 33.44 30.27
C SER A 96 3.33 33.97 29.79
N ASN A 97 3.59 34.06 28.48
CA ASN A 97 4.89 34.49 27.96
C ASN A 97 4.87 35.76 27.08
N ASP A 98 3.84 36.60 27.22
CA ASP A 98 3.85 37.99 26.74
C ASP A 98 3.57 38.95 27.91
N HIS A 99 4.67 39.53 28.41
CA HIS A 99 4.86 40.73 29.26
C HIS A 99 3.65 41.38 29.95
#